data_AF-A0A0C3JT28-F1
#
_entry.id   AF-A0A0C3JT28-F1
#
_cell.length_a   1.000
_cell.length_b   1.000
_cell.length_c   1.000
_cell.angle_alpha   90.00
_cell.angle_beta   90.00
_cell.angle_gamma   90.00
#
_symmetry.space_group_name_H-M   'P 1'
#
loop_
_entity.id
_entity.type
_entity.pdbx_description
1 polymer ?
#
loop_
_entity_poly.entity_id
_entity_poly.type
_entity_poly.pdbx_seq_one_letter_code
_entity_poly.pdbx_strand_id
1 'polypeptide(L)'
;GPQDKLLLPSTLGIDACQAQGLQNLAEMELKLHTGQANDALHGLCLTLADKAAVFWGVVHTAKSYSMKTWAWDMIHAINVSVKKQAMIYNRCRDAMVALGAGADILGHYQELHKEDLAVQTAAFSQNAQEHCRTHLPWFWLIDVLRDTESKSWMSECMLTLL
;
A
#
# COMPACT_ATOMS: atom_id res chain seq x y z
N GLY A 1 -32.46 8.73 -6.77
CA GLY A 1 -32.06 9.21 -8.11
C GLY A 1 -30.84 8.45 -8.54
N PRO A 2 -30.49 8.40 -9.84
CA PRO A 2 -29.17 7.91 -10.22
C PRO A 2 -28.16 8.78 -9.47
N GLN A 3 -27.30 8.14 -8.69
CA GLN A 3 -26.28 8.80 -7.88
C GLN A 3 -25.46 9.66 -8.86
N ASP A 4 -25.49 10.99 -8.70
CA ASP A 4 -24.67 11.91 -9.49
C ASP A 4 -23.20 11.57 -9.20
N LYS A 5 -22.65 10.63 -9.98
CA LYS A 5 -21.23 10.28 -9.93
C LYS A 5 -20.49 11.52 -10.39
N LEU A 6 -19.76 12.14 -9.46
CA LEU A 6 -18.86 13.23 -9.79
C LEU A 6 -17.93 12.75 -10.92
N LEU A 7 -18.04 13.38 -12.09
CA LEU A 7 -17.16 13.11 -13.22
C LEU A 7 -15.80 13.70 -12.88
N LEU A 8 -14.83 12.81 -12.62
CA LEU A 8 -13.45 13.19 -12.36
C LEU A 8 -12.67 13.23 -13.68
N PRO A 9 -11.70 14.16 -13.85
CA PRO A 9 -10.80 14.17 -15.00
C PRO A 9 -10.21 12.79 -15.37
N SER A 10 -9.83 11.97 -14.38
CA SER A 10 -9.33 10.60 -14.61
C SER A 10 -10.32 9.66 -15.31
N THR A 11 -11.63 9.94 -15.22
CA THR A 11 -12.67 9.16 -15.92
C THR A 11 -12.89 9.61 -17.36
N LEU A 12 -12.47 10.84 -17.70
CA LEU A 12 -12.54 11.40 -19.04
C LEU A 12 -11.29 11.05 -19.85
N GLY A 13 -10.14 10.94 -19.17
CA GLY A 13 -8.83 10.74 -19.78
C GLY A 13 -8.19 12.05 -20.23
N ILE A 14 -6.86 12.04 -20.32
CA ILE A 14 -6.06 13.24 -20.56
C ILE A 14 -6.42 13.99 -21.85
N ASP A 15 -6.69 13.29 -22.95
CA ASP A 15 -7.01 13.91 -24.25
C ASP A 15 -8.32 14.71 -24.18
N ALA A 16 -9.34 14.14 -23.53
CA ALA A 16 -10.63 14.80 -23.34
C ALA A 16 -10.50 16.00 -22.39
N CYS A 17 -9.69 15.87 -21.32
CA CYS A 17 -9.40 16.99 -20.43
C CYS A 17 -8.69 18.14 -21.15
N GLN A 18 -7.76 17.83 -22.05
CA GLN A 18 -7.09 18.86 -22.85
C GLN A 18 -8.05 19.56 -23.82
N ALA A 19 -8.89 18.80 -24.51
CA ALA A 19 -9.89 19.34 -25.43
C ALA A 19 -10.93 20.25 -24.73
N GLN A 20 -11.22 19.99 -23.46
CA GLN A 20 -12.20 20.73 -22.66
C GLN A 20 -11.59 21.84 -21.79
N GLY A 21 -10.28 22.06 -21.84
CA GLY A 21 -9.62 23.09 -21.01
C GLY A 21 -9.57 22.75 -19.51
N LEU A 22 -9.61 21.45 -19.16
CA LEU A 22 -9.64 20.96 -17.78
C LEU A 22 -8.24 20.61 -17.24
N GLN A 23 -7.16 21.11 -17.85
CA GLN A 23 -5.79 20.74 -17.48
C GLN A 23 -5.49 21.03 -16.01
N ASN A 24 -5.86 22.22 -15.51
CA ASN A 24 -5.64 22.60 -14.11
C ASN A 24 -6.37 21.65 -13.13
N LEU A 25 -7.56 21.17 -13.51
CA LEU A 25 -8.32 20.23 -12.69
C LEU A 25 -7.70 18.84 -12.71
N ALA A 26 -7.22 18.38 -13.87
CA ALA A 26 -6.47 17.14 -14.01
C ALA A 26 -5.17 17.14 -13.18
N GLU A 27 -4.45 18.26 -13.15
CA GLU A 27 -3.26 18.41 -12.30
C GLU A 27 -3.58 18.37 -10.80
N MET A 28 -4.67 19.02 -10.37
CA MET A 28 -5.13 18.93 -8.98
C MET A 28 -5.55 17.52 -8.60
N GLU A 29 -6.26 16.82 -9.49
CA GLU A 29 -6.66 15.44 -9.26
C GLU A 29 -5.44 14.51 -9.20
N LEU A 30 -4.41 14.74 -10.03
CA LEU A 30 -3.17 13.96 -10.00
C LEU A 30 -2.47 14.08 -8.64
N LYS A 31 -2.40 15.29 -8.08
CA LYS A 31 -1.85 15.52 -6.72
C LYS A 31 -2.68 14.82 -5.65
N LEU A 32 -4.00 14.83 -5.79
CA LEU A 32 -4.90 14.12 -4.88
C LEU A 32 -4.64 12.62 -4.89
N HIS A 33 -4.60 12.00 -6.08
CA HIS A 33 -4.31 10.57 -6.20
C HIS A 33 -2.93 10.22 -5.68
N THR A 34 -1.95 11.11 -5.85
CA THR A 34 -0.60 10.95 -5.29
C THR A 34 -0.63 10.89 -3.76
N GLY A 35 -1.36 11.80 -3.12
CA GLY A 35 -1.58 11.77 -1.67
C GLY A 35 -2.27 10.48 -1.23
N GLN A 36 -3.39 10.13 -1.87
CA GLN A 36 -4.16 8.93 -1.55
C GLN A 36 -3.38 7.62 -1.74
N ALA A 37 -2.54 7.54 -2.78
CA ALA A 37 -1.66 6.41 -2.99
C ALA A 37 -0.65 6.26 -1.84
N ASN A 38 -0.05 7.36 -1.37
CA ASN A 38 0.85 7.33 -0.22
C ASN A 38 0.12 6.88 1.05
N ASP A 39 -1.06 7.42 1.33
CA ASP A 39 -1.85 7.03 2.50
C ASP A 39 -2.23 5.54 2.46
N ALA A 40 -2.58 5.02 1.28
CA ALA A 40 -2.89 3.62 1.08
C ALA A 40 -1.67 2.72 1.26
N LEU A 41 -0.49 3.12 0.75
CA LEU A 41 0.76 2.39 0.97
C LEU A 41 1.19 2.40 2.44
N HIS A 42 1.10 3.54 3.11
CA HIS A 42 1.38 3.65 4.53
C HIS A 42 0.44 2.76 5.36
N GLY A 43 -0.86 2.81 5.06
CA GLY A 43 -1.84 1.92 5.67
C GLY A 43 -1.57 0.43 5.39
N LEU A 44 -1.10 0.10 4.20
CA LEU A 44 -0.68 -1.26 3.85
C LEU A 44 0.51 -1.70 4.72
N CYS A 45 1.54 -0.88 4.85
CA CYS A 45 2.70 -1.15 5.72
C CYS A 45 2.29 -1.37 7.18
N LEU A 46 1.44 -0.49 7.73
CA LEU A 46 0.96 -0.63 9.12
C LEU A 46 0.16 -1.92 9.33
N THR A 47 -0.77 -2.23 8.43
CA THR A 47 -1.58 -3.46 8.53
C THR A 47 -0.75 -4.73 8.40
N LEU A 48 0.35 -4.71 7.64
CA LEU A 48 1.28 -5.82 7.56
C LEU A 48 2.12 -5.96 8.83
N ALA A 49 2.56 -4.85 9.43
CA ALA A 49 3.21 -4.86 10.74
C ALA A 49 2.29 -5.43 11.83
N ASP A 50 1.02 -5.01 11.86
CA ASP A 50 0.00 -5.57 12.76
C ASP A 50 -0.16 -7.08 12.57
N LYS A 51 -0.16 -7.55 11.31
CA LYS A 51 -0.23 -8.97 10.98
C LYS A 51 0.92 -9.75 11.59
N ALA A 52 2.14 -9.24 11.45
CA ALA A 52 3.34 -9.85 12.03
C ALA A 52 3.25 -9.88 13.56
N ALA A 53 2.81 -8.79 14.18
CA ALA A 53 2.64 -8.71 15.63
C ALA A 53 1.60 -9.73 16.16
N VAL A 54 0.44 -9.86 15.51
CA VAL A 54 -0.59 -10.86 15.87
C VAL A 54 -0.07 -12.29 15.68
N PHE A 55 0.68 -12.53 14.61
CA PHE A 55 1.25 -13.85 14.34
C PHE A 55 2.22 -14.29 15.45
N TRP A 56 3.12 -13.42 15.88
CA TRP A 56 4.06 -13.69 16.95
C TRP A 56 3.41 -13.70 18.35
N GLY A 57 2.58 -12.70 18.63
CA GLY A 57 2.00 -12.50 19.96
C GLY A 57 0.86 -13.46 20.29
N VAL A 58 0.07 -13.87 19.30
CA VAL A 58 -1.16 -14.65 19.51
C VAL A 58 -1.10 -16.01 18.82
N VAL A 59 -0.80 -16.06 17.52
CA VAL A 59 -0.86 -17.33 16.76
C VAL A 59 0.18 -18.32 17.28
N HIS A 60 1.43 -17.89 17.45
CA HIS A 60 2.52 -18.73 17.94
C HIS A 60 2.34 -19.16 19.40
N THR A 61 1.71 -18.34 20.23
CA THR A 61 1.55 -18.59 21.66
C THR A 61 0.24 -19.31 22.01
N ALA A 62 -0.67 -19.49 21.04
CA ALA A 62 -1.98 -20.07 21.26
C ALA A 62 -1.92 -21.56 21.63
N LYS A 63 -2.31 -21.87 22.87
CA LYS A 63 -2.31 -23.25 23.41
C LYS A 63 -3.65 -23.96 23.27
N SER A 64 -4.76 -23.23 23.23
CA SER A 64 -6.11 -23.81 23.16
C SER A 64 -6.72 -23.69 21.77
N TYR A 65 -7.70 -24.55 21.48
CA TYR A 65 -8.46 -24.49 20.22
C TYR A 65 -9.15 -23.14 20.03
N SER A 66 -9.82 -22.64 21.08
CA SER A 66 -10.50 -21.34 21.04
C SER A 66 -9.54 -20.18 20.76
N MET A 67 -8.35 -20.18 21.38
CA MET A 67 -7.33 -19.15 21.11
C MET A 67 -6.80 -19.23 19.68
N LYS A 68 -6.62 -20.45 19.13
CA LYS A 68 -6.21 -20.63 17.73
C LYS A 68 -7.26 -20.10 16.77
N THR A 69 -8.54 -20.43 16.97
CA THR A 69 -9.64 -19.91 16.14
C THR A 69 -9.69 -18.40 16.19
N TRP A 70 -9.64 -17.80 17.38
CA TRP A 70 -9.63 -16.34 17.53
C TRP A 70 -8.43 -15.68 16.84
N ALA A 71 -7.24 -16.28 16.96
CA ALA A 71 -6.05 -15.78 16.28
C ALA A 71 -6.20 -15.81 14.74
N TRP A 72 -6.83 -16.86 14.20
CA TRP A 72 -7.13 -16.94 12.77
C TRP A 72 -8.17 -15.91 12.32
N ASP A 73 -9.20 -15.66 13.14
CA ASP A 73 -10.19 -14.61 12.88
C ASP A 73 -9.53 -13.21 12.81
N MET A 74 -8.58 -12.92 13.71
CA MET A 74 -7.79 -11.68 13.66
C MET A 74 -6.97 -11.58 12.36
N ILE A 75 -6.26 -12.66 11.99
CA ILE A 75 -5.47 -12.69 10.74
C ILE A 75 -6.39 -12.49 9.52
N HIS A 76 -7.60 -13.05 9.53
CA HIS A 76 -8.58 -12.84 8.47
C HIS A 76 -9.04 -11.38 8.39
N ALA A 77 -9.34 -10.74 9.52
CA ALA A 77 -9.70 -9.33 9.57
C ALA A 77 -8.58 -8.44 9.00
N ILE A 78 -7.33 -8.72 9.37
CA ILE A 78 -6.17 -8.00 8.85
C ILE A 78 -6.01 -8.20 7.33
N ASN A 79 -6.18 -9.43 6.83
CA ASN A 79 -6.13 -9.72 5.39
C ASN A 79 -7.20 -8.94 4.59
N VAL A 80 -8.39 -8.72 5.17
CA VAL A 80 -9.42 -7.87 4.55
C VAL A 80 -8.94 -6.43 4.45
N SER A 81 -8.29 -5.91 5.50
CA SER A 81 -7.71 -4.55 5.49
C SER A 81 -6.59 -4.40 4.46
N VAL A 82 -5.66 -5.37 4.39
CA VAL A 82 -4.58 -5.43 3.39
C VAL A 82 -5.15 -5.36 1.97
N LYS A 83 -6.17 -6.17 1.66
CA LYS A 83 -6.83 -6.16 0.34
C LYS A 83 -7.50 -4.82 0.04
N LYS A 84 -8.10 -4.19 1.04
CA LYS A 84 -8.72 -2.87 0.89
C LYS A 84 -7.68 -1.81 0.53
N GLN A 85 -6.55 -1.75 1.24
CA GLN A 85 -5.49 -0.78 0.95
C GLN A 85 -4.89 -1.00 -0.44
N ALA A 86 -4.60 -2.25 -0.81
CA ALA A 86 -4.11 -2.60 -2.13
C ALA A 86 -5.08 -2.17 -3.25
N MET A 87 -6.39 -2.34 -3.05
CA MET A 87 -7.42 -1.89 -3.99
C MET A 87 -7.44 -0.37 -4.15
N ILE A 88 -7.39 0.38 -3.04
CA ILE A 88 -7.36 1.85 -3.07
C ILE A 88 -6.12 2.33 -3.81
N TYR A 89 -4.96 1.77 -3.48
CA TYR A 89 -3.70 2.08 -4.13
C TYR A 89 -3.77 1.86 -5.65
N ASN A 90 -4.17 0.67 -6.09
CA ASN A 90 -4.23 0.35 -7.53
C ASN A 90 -5.21 1.27 -8.27
N ARG A 91 -6.34 1.63 -7.64
CA ARG A 91 -7.28 2.61 -8.22
C ARG A 91 -6.67 4.00 -8.37
N CYS A 92 -5.90 4.46 -7.39
CA CYS A 92 -5.19 5.74 -7.50
C CYS A 92 -4.15 5.67 -8.63
N ARG A 93 -3.41 4.57 -8.75
CA ARG A 93 -2.45 4.36 -9.84
C ARG A 93 -3.12 4.37 -11.22
N ASP A 94 -4.24 3.66 -11.38
CA ASP A 94 -5.00 3.66 -12.64
C ASP A 94 -5.47 5.08 -13.01
N ALA A 95 -5.89 5.87 -12.02
CA ALA A 95 -6.27 7.26 -12.23
C ALA A 95 -5.06 8.13 -12.62
N MET A 96 -3.89 7.94 -12.01
CA MET A 96 -2.66 8.63 -12.42
C MET A 96 -2.30 8.33 -13.87
N VAL A 97 -2.41 7.06 -14.30
CA VAL A 97 -2.17 6.65 -15.69
C VAL A 97 -3.16 7.35 -16.63
N ALA A 98 -4.45 7.37 -16.28
CA ALA A 98 -5.48 8.02 -17.09
C ALA A 98 -5.29 9.55 -17.22
N LEU A 99 -4.72 10.17 -16.19
CA LEU A 99 -4.35 11.60 -16.17
C LEU A 99 -3.03 11.90 -16.91
N GLY A 100 -2.36 10.89 -17.46
CA GLY A 100 -1.10 11.07 -18.17
C GLY A 100 0.07 11.42 -17.26
N ALA A 101 0.09 10.87 -16.04
CA ALA A 101 1.22 11.03 -15.13
C ALA A 101 2.54 10.67 -15.81
N GLY A 102 3.59 11.45 -15.53
CA GLY A 102 4.92 11.24 -16.09
C GLY A 102 5.53 9.91 -15.70
N ALA A 103 6.49 9.44 -16.50
CA ALA A 103 7.21 8.19 -16.24
C ALA A 103 8.00 8.22 -14.91
N ASP A 104 8.36 9.40 -14.43
CA ASP A 104 8.95 9.63 -13.10
C ASP A 104 7.98 9.24 -11.98
N ILE A 105 6.72 9.69 -12.05
CA ILE A 105 5.67 9.37 -11.09
C ILE A 105 5.32 7.87 -11.19
N LEU A 106 5.11 7.35 -12.40
CA LEU A 106 4.71 5.96 -12.61
C LEU A 106 5.84 4.95 -12.34
N GLY A 107 7.10 5.36 -12.47
CA GLY A 107 8.25 4.55 -12.05
C GLY A 107 8.34 4.40 -10.53
N HIS A 108 7.87 5.41 -9.79
CA HIS A 108 7.76 5.37 -8.34
C HIS A 108 6.55 4.57 -7.86
N TYR A 109 5.37 4.79 -8.47
CA TYR A 109 4.13 4.08 -8.13
C TYR A 109 3.95 2.83 -9.03
N GLN A 110 4.66 1.75 -8.70
CA GLN A 110 4.60 0.50 -9.45
C GLN A 110 3.30 -0.26 -9.23
N GLU A 111 2.97 -1.19 -10.13
CA GLU A 111 1.75 -1.99 -9.99
C GLU A 111 1.86 -2.91 -8.77
N LEU A 112 0.83 -2.93 -7.92
CA LEU A 112 0.80 -3.80 -6.75
C LEU A 112 0.06 -5.08 -7.09
N HIS A 113 0.80 -6.17 -7.16
CA HIS A 113 0.28 -7.48 -7.51
C HIS A 113 -0.11 -8.30 -6.26
N LYS A 114 -0.91 -9.35 -6.45
CA LYS A 114 -1.33 -10.22 -5.33
C LYS A 114 -0.14 -11.02 -4.78
N GLU A 115 0.79 -11.33 -5.66
CA GLU A 115 2.04 -12.04 -5.42
C GLU A 115 2.91 -11.26 -4.43
N ASP A 116 2.99 -9.94 -4.57
CA ASP A 116 3.73 -9.06 -3.65
C ASP A 116 3.19 -9.17 -2.22
N LEU A 117 1.88 -9.31 -2.06
CA LEU A 117 1.22 -9.47 -0.76
C LEU A 117 1.39 -10.89 -0.19
N ALA A 118 1.45 -11.90 -1.06
CA ALA A 118 1.59 -13.30 -0.68
C ALA A 118 3.03 -13.61 -0.19
N VAL A 119 4.04 -13.13 -0.91
CA VAL A 119 5.47 -13.32 -0.58
C VAL A 119 5.79 -12.82 0.83
N GLN A 120 5.18 -11.71 1.24
CA GLN A 120 5.40 -11.16 2.58
C GLN A 120 4.75 -11.99 3.68
N THR A 121 3.56 -12.54 3.42
CA THR A 121 2.93 -13.45 4.38
C THR A 121 3.81 -14.67 4.62
N ALA A 122 4.44 -15.20 3.56
CA ALA A 122 5.41 -16.28 3.68
C ALA A 122 6.66 -15.86 4.47
N ALA A 123 7.24 -14.68 4.16
CA ALA A 123 8.41 -14.13 4.84
C ALA A 123 8.20 -14.00 6.37
N PHE A 124 7.02 -13.51 6.80
CA PHE A 124 6.68 -13.42 8.23
C PHE A 124 6.48 -14.78 8.91
N SER A 125 6.19 -15.84 8.16
CA SER A 125 5.90 -17.17 8.70
C SER A 125 7.10 -18.12 8.83
N GLN A 126 8.20 -17.87 8.10
CA GLN A 126 9.29 -18.85 7.92
C GLN A 126 10.63 -18.51 8.61
N ASN A 127 10.69 -17.52 9.52
CA ASN A 127 11.95 -17.16 10.20
C ASN A 127 13.13 -16.85 9.25
N ALA A 128 12.87 -16.27 8.07
CA ALA A 128 13.91 -15.94 7.10
C ALA A 128 14.64 -14.63 7.48
N GLN A 129 15.19 -14.55 8.69
CA GLN A 129 15.84 -13.34 9.24
C GLN A 129 17.07 -12.91 8.42
N GLU A 130 17.72 -13.84 7.71
CA GLU A 130 18.88 -13.55 6.84
C GLU A 130 18.52 -13.28 5.37
N HIS A 131 17.34 -13.67 4.88
CA HIS A 131 16.90 -13.46 3.49
C HIS A 131 15.85 -12.36 3.32
N CYS A 132 15.20 -11.89 4.39
CA CYS A 132 14.14 -10.88 4.34
C CYS A 132 14.61 -9.53 3.76
N ARG A 133 15.89 -9.15 3.92
CA ARG A 133 16.40 -7.84 3.43
C ARG A 133 16.56 -7.76 1.92
N THR A 134 16.82 -8.89 1.24
CA THR A 134 17.14 -8.89 -0.20
C THR A 134 15.91 -8.92 -1.11
N HIS A 135 14.69 -9.08 -0.56
CA HIS A 135 13.47 -9.27 -1.35
C HIS A 135 12.25 -8.51 -0.80
N LEU A 136 12.48 -7.38 -0.12
CA LEU A 136 11.40 -6.49 0.30
C LEU A 136 10.72 -5.90 -0.94
N PRO A 137 9.38 -5.94 -1.02
CA PRO A 137 8.64 -5.30 -2.09
C PRO A 137 8.96 -3.80 -2.18
N TRP A 138 8.97 -3.26 -3.40
CA TRP A 138 9.32 -1.88 -3.71
C TRP A 138 8.59 -0.84 -2.85
N PHE A 139 7.33 -1.11 -2.46
CA PHE A 139 6.51 -0.16 -1.71
C PHE A 139 6.97 0.05 -0.25
N TRP A 140 7.81 -0.84 0.32
CA TRP A 140 8.43 -0.61 1.63
C TRP A 140 9.48 0.49 1.62
N LEU A 141 10.10 0.71 0.45
CA LEU A 141 11.17 1.69 0.30
C LEU A 141 10.63 3.09 -0.03
N ILE A 142 9.32 3.23 -0.27
CA ILE A 142 8.72 4.50 -0.71
C ILE A 142 8.75 5.56 0.39
N ASP A 143 8.38 5.21 1.62
CA ASP A 143 8.46 6.15 2.75
C ASP A 143 9.94 6.49 3.06
N VAL A 144 10.84 5.51 2.96
CA VAL A 144 12.27 5.68 3.22
C VAL A 144 12.93 6.60 2.18
N LEU A 145 12.65 6.45 0.89
CA LEU A 145 13.24 7.28 -0.17
C LEU A 145 12.80 8.74 -0.10
N ARG A 146 11.57 9.02 0.34
CA ARG A 146 11.07 10.39 0.56
C ARG A 146 11.62 11.02 1.85
N ASP A 147 11.81 10.22 2.90
CA ASP A 147 12.33 10.70 4.18
C ASP A 147 13.86 10.75 4.25
N THR A 148 14.60 10.03 3.39
CA THR A 148 16.07 10.09 3.37
C THR A 148 16.60 11.44 2.86
N GLU A 149 15.79 12.20 2.12
CA GLU A 149 16.10 13.60 1.81
C GLU A 149 15.85 14.56 2.99
N SER A 150 15.14 14.14 4.05
CA SER A 150 14.80 15.05 5.16
C SER A 150 15.13 14.61 6.60
N LYS A 151 15.27 13.32 6.95
CA LYS A 151 15.45 12.91 8.36
C LYS A 151 16.25 11.61 8.56
N SER A 152 17.45 11.77 9.11
CA SER A 152 18.40 10.72 9.54
C SER A 152 17.93 9.84 10.74
N TRP A 153 16.75 10.06 11.31
CA TRP A 153 16.35 9.48 12.61
C TRP A 153 15.54 8.16 12.53
N MET A 154 14.97 7.77 11.38
CA MET A 154 14.16 6.54 11.28
C MET A 154 14.97 5.25 11.07
N SER A 155 16.28 5.29 11.30
CA SER A 155 17.14 4.09 11.31
C SER A 155 16.91 3.21 12.55
N GLU A 156 16.34 3.77 13.63
CA GLU A 156 16.21 3.08 14.92
C GLU A 156 15.02 2.10 14.99
N CYS A 157 13.90 2.35 14.30
CA CYS A 157 12.73 1.45 14.37
C CYS A 157 12.94 0.13 13.62
N MET A 158 13.93 0.06 12.72
CA MET A 158 14.26 -1.18 12.02
C MET A 158 15.07 -2.17 12.91
N LEU A 159 15.62 -1.70 14.04
CA LEU A 159 16.43 -2.52 14.95
C LEU A 159 15.60 -3.23 16.04
N THR A 160 14.36 -2.82 16.27
CA THR A 160 13.52 -3.38 17.35
C THR A 160 12.62 -4.54 16.91
N LEU A 161 12.67 -4.91 15.63
CA LEU A 161 12.03 -6.11 15.07
C LEU A 161 13.04 -7.23 14.73
N LEU A 162 14.29 -7.10 15.19
CA LEU A 162 15.30 -8.17 15.15
C LEU A 162 15.10 -9.20 16.26
#